data_AF-A0A196SFI3-F1
#
_entry.id   AF-A0A196SFI3-F1
#
_cell.length_a   1.000
_cell.length_b   1.000
_cell.length_c   1.000
_cell.angle_alpha   90.00
_cell.angle_beta   90.00
_cell.angle_gamma   90.00
#
_symmetry.space_group_name_H-M   'P 1'
#
loop_
_entity.id
_entity.type
_entity.pdbx_description
1 polymer ?
#
loop_
_entity_poly.entity_id
_entity_poly.type
_entity_poly.pdbx_seq_one_letter_code
_entity_poly.pdbx_strand_id
1 'polypeptide(L)'
;MKRNRMDDHSHWMSGIDRRIRNQRLYGKMLLEWKWERTYLLLYQTDEWGWFYEGIAEYPDILVEMSKERVIVADVHRRCFLTIDKENVTWMGHHRVLDLNDDGERWEGDVLHDMPCGWGVLFDKDNAIIYEGFRIGAVNVCYGRSYYSDIHKLEYEGEICEGKRWGRGVQYDRNGKVVFDGEWLNDEHHVEKRTTIVRVNHVMHTLLEDLTVSDECCNGAEWKEFDFCIMSNLRELRVGNGCFGRVETVNLLRLDRLEKVVVGENSFTQHRNGYGKEHSHFCLKECPMLRELRVGRYSFSDYSVCEIESVNRLEVIEMGDLFMDNHNFDHANLPKLRTLVFGQSAFIFCSRAVFENLPELVSIQLGEDAFRFKKDTPTELVMRNLPKLTTLCSMRVNVISFLFPNRVVLENMPSLTMVNLRSNAFSYAKSQTVSSIWIGVD
;
A
#
# COMPACT_ATOMS: atom_id res chain seq x y z
N MET A 1 8.15 -53.24 13.43
CA MET A 1 7.26 -52.15 12.98
C MET A 1 7.41 -50.95 13.92
N LYS A 2 8.24 -49.97 13.55
CA LYS A 2 8.28 -48.58 14.06
C LYS A 2 9.52 -47.90 13.44
N ARG A 3 9.38 -47.47 12.19
CA ARG A 3 10.18 -46.45 11.51
C ARG A 3 9.20 -45.76 10.54
N ASN A 4 9.39 -44.46 10.31
CA ASN A 4 8.57 -43.55 9.49
C ASN A 4 7.47 -42.78 10.24
N ARG A 5 7.88 -41.89 11.16
CA ARG A 5 7.10 -40.67 11.48
C ARG A 5 7.97 -39.42 11.75
N MET A 6 9.31 -39.52 11.74
CA MET A 6 10.20 -38.38 12.03
C MET A 6 10.78 -37.69 10.79
N ASP A 7 10.90 -38.38 9.66
CA ASP A 7 11.50 -37.80 8.43
C ASP A 7 10.51 -36.98 7.59
N ASP A 8 9.19 -37.20 7.74
CA ASP A 8 8.17 -36.37 7.10
C ASP A 8 8.10 -34.98 7.76
N HIS A 9 8.24 -34.90 9.09
CA HIS A 9 8.17 -33.63 9.80
C HIS A 9 9.36 -32.70 9.50
N SER A 10 10.55 -33.22 9.25
CA SER A 10 11.73 -32.40 8.92
C SER A 10 11.68 -31.84 7.49
N HIS A 11 11.13 -32.59 6.53
CA HIS A 11 10.96 -32.15 5.14
C HIS A 11 9.77 -31.19 4.97
N TRP A 12 8.73 -31.33 5.81
CA TRP A 12 7.62 -30.37 5.90
C TRP A 12 8.04 -29.07 6.59
N MET A 13 8.80 -29.14 7.69
CA MET A 13 9.31 -27.93 8.37
C MET A 13 10.29 -27.15 7.48
N SER A 14 11.12 -27.82 6.67
CA SER A 14 12.04 -27.13 5.75
C SER A 14 11.33 -26.38 4.62
N GLY A 15 10.19 -26.89 4.14
CA GLY A 15 9.34 -26.23 3.14
C GLY A 15 8.60 -25.01 3.69
N ILE A 16 8.12 -25.08 4.93
CA ILE A 16 7.47 -23.96 5.63
C ILE A 16 8.46 -22.82 5.89
N ASP A 17 9.64 -23.14 6.43
CA ASP A 17 10.68 -22.14 6.67
C ASP A 17 11.12 -21.45 5.37
N ARG A 18 11.19 -22.20 4.25
CA ARG A 18 11.46 -21.63 2.92
C ARG A 18 10.37 -20.66 2.49
N ARG A 19 9.10 -21.05 2.57
CA ARG A 19 7.93 -20.20 2.25
C ARG A 19 7.95 -18.88 3.03
N ILE A 20 8.17 -18.94 4.34
CA ILE A 20 8.23 -17.74 5.20
C ILE A 20 9.41 -16.85 4.83
N ARG A 21 10.60 -17.44 4.59
CA ARG A 21 11.78 -16.68 4.15
C ARG A 21 11.51 -15.95 2.84
N ASN A 22 10.87 -16.60 1.88
CA ASN A 22 10.54 -16.02 0.58
C ASN A 22 9.50 -14.89 0.71
N GLN A 23 8.47 -15.05 1.54
CA GLN A 23 7.49 -13.97 1.79
C GLN A 23 8.09 -12.76 2.51
N ARG A 24 9.01 -12.98 3.46
CA ARG A 24 9.75 -11.88 4.11
C ARG A 24 10.69 -11.17 3.15
N LEU A 25 11.29 -11.91 2.22
CA LEU A 25 12.08 -11.34 1.15
C LEU A 25 11.21 -10.43 0.26
N TYR A 26 10.02 -10.89 -0.13
CA TYR A 26 9.07 -10.08 -0.90
C TYR A 26 8.69 -8.80 -0.19
N GLY A 27 8.30 -8.87 1.09
CA GLY A 27 7.91 -7.70 1.86
C GLY A 27 9.00 -6.62 1.87
N LYS A 28 10.27 -7.01 1.97
CA LYS A 28 11.39 -6.06 1.85
C LYS A 28 11.53 -5.48 0.45
N MET A 29 11.46 -6.32 -0.59
CA MET A 29 11.58 -5.86 -1.98
C MET A 29 10.43 -4.90 -2.37
N LEU A 30 9.20 -5.17 -1.92
CA LEU A 30 8.04 -4.31 -2.15
C LEU A 30 8.19 -2.92 -1.52
N LEU A 31 8.90 -2.82 -0.40
CA LEU A 31 9.16 -1.56 0.28
C LEU A 31 10.34 -0.79 -0.32
N GLU A 32 11.40 -1.51 -0.73
CA GLU A 32 12.66 -0.94 -1.22
C GLU A 32 12.57 -0.50 -2.69
N TRP A 33 11.81 -1.21 -3.52
CA TRP A 33 11.80 -1.00 -4.98
C TRP A 33 10.58 -0.20 -5.43
N LYS A 34 10.80 0.67 -6.43
CA LYS A 34 9.72 1.36 -7.12
C LYS A 34 9.30 0.52 -8.33
N TRP A 35 8.31 -0.34 -8.12
CA TRP A 35 7.75 -1.20 -9.16
C TRP A 35 6.99 -0.38 -10.21
N GLU A 36 7.10 -0.77 -11.47
CA GLU A 36 6.31 -0.19 -12.54
C GLU A 36 4.89 -0.72 -12.49
N ARG A 37 4.75 -2.06 -12.33
CA ARG A 37 3.47 -2.76 -12.26
C ARG A 37 3.58 -3.93 -11.30
N THR A 38 2.50 -4.19 -10.58
CA THR A 38 2.36 -5.35 -9.71
C THR A 38 1.04 -6.05 -10.01
N TYR A 39 1.10 -7.36 -10.18
CA TYR A 39 -0.03 -8.25 -10.38
C TYR A 39 0.07 -9.30 -9.28
N LEU A 40 -0.33 -8.98 -8.05
CA LEU A 40 -0.20 -9.89 -6.93
C LEU A 40 -1.57 -10.24 -6.38
N LEU A 41 -1.81 -11.52 -6.15
CA LEU A 41 -2.87 -12.04 -5.31
C LEU A 41 -2.39 -12.04 -3.86
N LEU A 42 -3.25 -11.55 -2.98
CA LEU A 42 -3.02 -11.42 -1.56
C LEU A 42 -3.90 -12.43 -0.83
N TYR A 43 -3.25 -13.33 -0.11
CA TYR A 43 -3.90 -14.34 0.71
C TYR A 43 -3.49 -14.16 2.16
N GLN A 44 -4.40 -14.48 3.06
CA GLN A 44 -4.11 -14.58 4.47
C GLN A 44 -4.28 -16.02 4.93
N THR A 45 -3.35 -16.47 5.77
CA THR A 45 -3.42 -17.78 6.41
C THR A 45 -3.29 -17.62 7.93
N ASP A 46 -4.06 -18.40 8.68
CA ASP A 46 -4.10 -18.30 10.15
C ASP A 46 -2.75 -18.63 10.81
N GLU A 47 -1.95 -19.47 10.17
CA GLU A 47 -0.68 -19.95 10.71
C GLU A 47 0.51 -19.03 10.40
N TRP A 48 0.46 -18.28 9.29
CA TRP A 48 1.66 -17.67 8.70
C TRP A 48 1.52 -16.21 8.24
N GLY A 49 0.34 -15.61 8.36
CA GLY A 49 0.10 -14.22 7.97
C GLY A 49 -0.18 -14.03 6.48
N TRP A 50 0.24 -12.88 5.93
CA TRP A 50 0.01 -12.50 4.53
C TRP A 50 0.99 -13.20 3.57
N PHE A 51 0.44 -13.71 2.47
CA PHE A 51 1.15 -14.30 1.36
C PHE A 51 0.81 -13.58 0.07
N TYR A 52 1.84 -13.32 -0.71
CA TYR A 52 1.76 -12.70 -2.02
C TYR A 52 2.14 -13.75 -3.06
N GLU A 53 1.37 -13.79 -4.14
CA GLU A 53 1.61 -14.65 -5.29
C GLU A 53 1.37 -13.87 -6.58
N GLY A 54 2.26 -13.97 -7.55
CA GLY A 54 2.12 -13.32 -8.84
C GLY A 54 3.40 -12.68 -9.35
N ILE A 55 3.25 -11.59 -10.11
CA ILE A 55 4.35 -10.96 -10.83
C ILE A 55 4.49 -9.49 -10.45
N ALA A 56 5.73 -9.03 -10.32
CA ALA A 56 6.07 -7.61 -10.24
C ALA A 56 7.11 -7.26 -11.30
N GLU A 57 6.94 -6.09 -11.92
CA GLU A 57 7.78 -5.59 -13.00
C GLU A 57 8.61 -4.40 -12.50
N TYR A 58 9.90 -4.48 -12.76
CA TYR A 58 10.90 -3.43 -12.58
C TYR A 58 11.63 -3.27 -13.92
N PRO A 59 12.16 -2.11 -14.32
CA PRO A 59 12.74 -1.92 -15.65
C PRO A 59 13.61 -3.11 -16.12
N ASP A 60 13.20 -3.75 -17.23
CA ASP A 60 13.81 -4.94 -17.86
C ASP A 60 13.88 -6.23 -17.00
N ILE A 61 13.31 -6.21 -15.79
CA ILE A 61 13.34 -7.29 -14.81
C ILE A 61 11.92 -7.70 -14.42
N LEU A 62 11.65 -8.99 -14.52
CA LEU A 62 10.41 -9.57 -14.05
C LEU A 62 10.68 -10.41 -12.80
N VAL A 63 9.89 -10.17 -11.77
CA VAL A 63 9.95 -10.91 -10.50
C VAL A 63 8.70 -11.75 -10.37
N GLU A 64 8.84 -13.06 -10.46
CA GLU A 64 7.78 -14.00 -10.09
C GLU A 64 7.92 -14.36 -8.61
N MET A 65 6.79 -14.26 -7.92
CA MET A 65 6.67 -14.53 -6.49
C MET A 65 5.66 -15.65 -6.33
N SER A 66 6.09 -16.80 -5.82
CA SER A 66 5.17 -17.87 -5.43
C SER A 66 5.42 -18.31 -3.99
N LYS A 67 4.59 -19.24 -3.51
CA LYS A 67 4.83 -19.89 -2.22
C LYS A 67 6.15 -20.69 -2.25
N GLU A 68 6.49 -21.28 -3.39
CA GLU A 68 7.62 -22.19 -3.47
C GLU A 68 8.96 -21.49 -3.68
N ARG A 69 8.98 -20.36 -4.41
CA ARG A 69 10.21 -19.72 -4.87
C ARG A 69 10.01 -18.26 -5.26
N VAL A 70 11.11 -17.51 -5.20
CA VAL A 70 11.27 -16.17 -5.78
C VAL A 70 12.12 -16.29 -7.03
N ILE A 71 11.64 -15.82 -8.18
CA ILE A 71 12.43 -15.82 -9.42
C ILE A 71 12.61 -14.38 -9.86
N VAL A 72 13.85 -14.00 -10.13
CA VAL A 72 14.19 -12.70 -10.74
C VAL A 72 14.79 -12.98 -12.12
N ALA A 73 14.10 -12.56 -13.17
CA ALA A 73 14.47 -12.82 -14.55
C ALA A 73 14.70 -11.51 -15.32
N ASP A 74 15.73 -11.49 -16.17
CA ASP A 74 15.91 -10.46 -17.19
C ASP A 74 15.29 -10.98 -18.49
N VAL A 75 14.12 -10.44 -18.84
CA VAL A 75 13.32 -10.92 -19.98
C VAL A 75 14.02 -10.61 -21.30
N HIS A 76 14.75 -9.49 -21.37
CA HIS A 76 15.46 -9.08 -22.59
C HIS A 76 16.68 -9.98 -22.85
N ARG A 77 17.45 -10.27 -21.80
CA ARG A 77 18.61 -11.18 -21.87
C ARG A 77 18.22 -12.66 -21.84
N ARG A 78 16.94 -12.96 -21.63
CA ARG A 78 16.40 -14.33 -21.56
C ARG A 78 17.15 -15.18 -20.53
N CYS A 79 17.42 -14.63 -19.36
CA CYS A 79 18.15 -15.35 -18.30
C CYS A 79 17.58 -15.10 -16.90
N PHE A 80 17.74 -16.09 -16.01
CA PHE A 80 17.51 -15.90 -14.59
C PHE A 80 18.70 -15.15 -13.97
N LEU A 81 18.41 -14.12 -13.19
CA LEU A 81 19.39 -13.41 -12.38
C LEU A 81 19.57 -14.14 -11.05
N THR A 82 18.47 -14.40 -10.34
CA THR A 82 18.48 -15.15 -9.08
C THR A 82 17.23 -16.01 -8.93
N ILE A 83 17.39 -17.13 -8.23
CA ILE A 83 16.28 -17.93 -7.69
C ILE A 83 16.49 -17.98 -6.17
N ASP A 84 15.50 -17.59 -5.37
CA ASP A 84 15.59 -17.51 -3.91
C ASP A 84 16.82 -16.71 -3.39
N LYS A 85 17.21 -15.63 -4.10
CA LYS A 85 18.44 -14.80 -3.91
C LYS A 85 19.76 -15.50 -4.24
N GLU A 86 19.74 -16.74 -4.70
CA GLU A 86 20.95 -17.43 -5.14
C GLU A 86 21.19 -17.13 -6.62
N ASN A 87 22.41 -16.72 -6.96
CA ASN A 87 22.80 -16.49 -8.35
C ASN A 87 22.78 -17.80 -9.12
N VAL A 88 22.22 -17.77 -10.32
CA VAL A 88 22.12 -18.97 -11.17
C VAL A 88 23.35 -19.09 -12.07
N THR A 89 24.53 -19.31 -11.47
CA THR A 89 25.83 -19.32 -12.19
C THR A 89 26.20 -20.66 -12.85
N TRP A 90 25.40 -21.71 -12.64
CA TRP A 90 25.75 -23.10 -12.98
C TRP A 90 24.84 -23.73 -14.05
N MET A 91 24.18 -22.93 -14.89
CA MET A 91 23.28 -23.44 -15.92
C MET A 91 24.04 -23.94 -17.14
N GLY A 92 23.66 -25.13 -17.62
CA GLY A 92 24.08 -25.61 -18.93
C GLY A 92 23.22 -24.94 -20.00
N HIS A 93 23.82 -24.04 -20.78
CA HIS A 93 23.12 -23.35 -21.86
C HIS A 93 23.02 -24.21 -23.12
N HIS A 94 21.92 -24.02 -23.89
CA HIS A 94 21.71 -24.64 -25.20
C HIS A 94 21.84 -26.17 -25.21
N ARG A 95 21.22 -26.84 -24.25
CA ARG A 95 21.15 -28.30 -24.17
C ARG A 95 19.89 -28.82 -24.85
N VAL A 96 20.00 -29.99 -25.48
CA VAL A 96 18.84 -30.80 -25.88
C VAL A 96 18.65 -31.85 -24.80
N LEU A 97 17.49 -31.84 -24.16
CA LEU A 97 17.13 -32.73 -23.06
C LEU A 97 15.88 -33.51 -23.46
N ASP A 98 16.00 -34.83 -23.54
CA ASP A 98 14.86 -35.73 -23.70
C ASP A 98 14.06 -35.75 -22.39
N LEU A 99 12.77 -35.43 -22.45
CA LEU A 99 11.92 -35.34 -21.27
C LEU A 99 11.16 -36.65 -21.00
N ASN A 100 10.88 -37.43 -22.04
CA ASN A 100 10.24 -38.73 -21.94
C ASN A 100 10.55 -39.64 -23.14
N ASP A 101 10.20 -40.92 -23.01
CA ASP A 101 10.40 -41.93 -24.07
C ASP A 101 9.46 -41.73 -25.28
N ASP A 102 8.45 -40.86 -25.16
CA ASP A 102 7.49 -40.54 -26.23
C ASP A 102 8.05 -39.50 -27.21
N GLY A 103 9.21 -38.89 -26.91
CA GLY A 103 9.90 -37.93 -27.77
C GLY A 103 9.62 -36.45 -27.46
N GLU A 104 9.02 -36.14 -26.31
CA GLU A 104 9.00 -34.74 -25.82
C GLU A 104 10.41 -34.33 -25.42
N ARG A 105 10.83 -33.13 -25.85
CA ARG A 105 12.17 -32.62 -25.53
C ARG A 105 12.20 -31.14 -25.26
N TRP A 106 13.20 -30.73 -24.49
CA TRP A 106 13.52 -29.35 -24.19
C TRP A 106 14.84 -28.96 -24.87
N GLU A 107 14.83 -27.83 -25.56
CA GLU A 107 16.03 -27.21 -26.13
C GLU A 107 16.28 -25.86 -25.47
N GLY A 108 17.24 -25.78 -24.55
CA GLY A 108 17.49 -24.54 -23.80
C GLY A 108 18.40 -24.69 -22.60
N ASP A 109 18.19 -23.82 -21.62
CA ASP A 109 18.93 -23.85 -20.35
C ASP A 109 18.49 -25.02 -19.46
N VAL A 110 19.46 -25.69 -18.84
CA VAL A 110 19.26 -26.89 -18.02
C VAL A 110 20.02 -26.78 -16.70
N LEU A 111 19.37 -27.24 -15.63
CA LEU A 111 19.96 -27.40 -14.30
C LEU A 111 19.53 -28.76 -13.72
N HIS A 112 20.49 -29.57 -13.29
CA HIS A 112 20.26 -30.93 -12.74
C HIS A 112 19.38 -31.81 -13.65
N ASP A 113 19.70 -31.85 -14.94
CA ASP A 113 18.97 -32.62 -15.97
C ASP A 113 17.47 -32.30 -16.06
N MET A 114 17.10 -31.06 -15.71
CA MET A 114 15.75 -30.53 -15.85
C MET A 114 15.78 -29.17 -16.57
N PRO A 115 14.71 -28.81 -17.31
CA PRO A 115 14.56 -27.46 -17.85
C PRO A 115 14.72 -26.41 -16.75
N CYS A 116 15.59 -25.43 -16.92
CA CYS A 116 15.78 -24.35 -15.96
C CYS A 116 16.38 -23.13 -16.67
N GLY A 117 15.54 -22.19 -17.06
CA GLY A 117 15.92 -20.97 -17.78
C GLY A 117 15.11 -20.83 -19.05
N TRP A 118 15.69 -20.17 -20.07
CA TRP A 118 15.01 -19.96 -21.35
C TRP A 118 15.21 -21.14 -22.30
N GLY A 119 14.19 -21.47 -23.07
CA GLY A 119 14.28 -22.50 -24.10
C GLY A 119 12.98 -22.76 -24.84
N VAL A 120 12.97 -23.84 -25.60
CA VAL A 120 11.85 -24.29 -26.44
C VAL A 120 11.47 -25.72 -26.07
N LEU A 121 10.19 -25.95 -25.82
CA LEU A 121 9.59 -27.25 -25.57
C LEU A 121 8.95 -27.77 -26.86
N PHE A 122 9.29 -29.00 -27.23
CA PHE A 122 8.73 -29.70 -28.38
C PHE A 122 7.90 -30.91 -27.92
N ASP A 123 6.80 -31.17 -28.62
CA ASP A 123 6.07 -32.44 -28.50
C ASP A 123 6.74 -33.57 -29.28
N LYS A 124 6.18 -34.77 -29.14
CA LYS A 124 6.58 -36.00 -29.86
C LYS A 124 6.56 -35.87 -31.38
N ASP A 125 5.75 -34.97 -31.94
CA ASP A 125 5.61 -34.74 -33.37
C ASP A 125 6.57 -33.64 -33.86
N ASN A 126 7.50 -33.22 -32.99
CA ASN A 126 8.47 -32.16 -33.23
C ASN A 126 7.83 -30.77 -33.42
N ALA A 127 6.58 -30.58 -32.97
CA ALA A 127 5.92 -29.29 -32.98
C ALA A 127 6.26 -28.51 -31.70
N ILE A 128 6.40 -27.19 -31.85
CA ILE A 128 6.68 -26.28 -30.72
C ILE A 128 5.42 -26.17 -29.87
N ILE A 129 5.54 -26.46 -28.57
CA ILE A 129 4.48 -26.27 -27.58
C ILE A 129 4.68 -24.93 -26.85
N TYR A 130 5.92 -24.62 -26.51
CA TYR A 130 6.26 -23.46 -25.68
C TYR A 130 7.65 -22.90 -25.99
N GLU A 131 7.81 -21.59 -25.98
CA GLU A 131 9.10 -20.89 -25.94
C GLU A 131 9.08 -19.90 -24.77
N GLY A 132 10.00 -20.01 -23.83
CA GLY A 132 10.06 -19.06 -22.71
C GLY A 132 10.84 -19.56 -21.51
N PHE A 133 10.66 -18.91 -20.36
CA PHE A 133 11.25 -19.37 -19.12
C PHE A 133 10.51 -20.58 -18.56
N ARG A 134 11.27 -21.58 -18.11
CA ARG A 134 10.74 -22.83 -17.52
C ARG A 134 11.62 -23.33 -16.39
N ILE A 135 11.00 -23.88 -15.33
CA ILE A 135 11.68 -24.62 -14.26
C ILE A 135 10.98 -25.97 -14.08
N GLY A 136 11.68 -27.05 -14.43
CA GLY A 136 11.12 -28.41 -14.47
C GLY A 136 9.97 -28.50 -15.46
N ALA A 137 8.79 -28.82 -14.94
CA ALA A 137 7.56 -28.91 -15.74
C ALA A 137 6.75 -27.60 -15.81
N VAL A 138 7.19 -26.54 -15.12
CA VAL A 138 6.40 -25.32 -14.89
C VAL A 138 6.95 -24.16 -15.70
N ASN A 139 6.07 -23.52 -16.49
CA ASN A 139 6.38 -22.27 -17.18
C ASN A 139 6.30 -21.12 -16.17
N VAL A 140 7.27 -20.21 -16.23
CA VAL A 140 7.45 -19.14 -15.26
C VAL A 140 7.78 -17.84 -15.98
N CYS A 141 7.68 -16.71 -15.29
CA CYS A 141 8.02 -15.36 -15.69
C CYS A 141 7.37 -14.86 -16.98
N TYR A 142 7.86 -15.31 -18.13
CA TYR A 142 7.44 -14.85 -19.45
C TYR A 142 7.65 -15.96 -20.49
N GLY A 143 6.70 -16.08 -21.41
CA GLY A 143 6.82 -17.02 -22.51
C GLY A 143 5.70 -16.95 -23.55
N ARG A 144 5.75 -17.91 -24.46
CA ARG A 144 4.89 -18.06 -25.62
C ARG A 144 4.38 -19.49 -25.70
N SER A 145 3.07 -19.67 -25.77
CA SER A 145 2.44 -20.97 -26.03
C SER A 145 1.89 -21.02 -27.44
N TYR A 146 1.79 -22.23 -28.01
CA TYR A 146 1.41 -22.43 -29.40
C TYR A 146 0.29 -23.47 -29.52
N TYR A 147 -0.63 -23.24 -30.46
CA TYR A 147 -1.48 -24.28 -31.02
C TYR A 147 -0.61 -25.25 -31.84
N SER A 148 -0.08 -26.29 -31.19
CA SER A 148 0.95 -27.16 -31.76
C SER A 148 0.53 -27.79 -33.10
N ASP A 149 -0.73 -28.16 -33.26
CA ASP A 149 -1.26 -28.78 -34.49
C ASP A 149 -1.23 -27.87 -35.73
N ILE A 150 -1.22 -26.56 -35.54
CA ILE A 150 -1.21 -25.56 -36.64
C ILE A 150 -0.01 -24.60 -36.56
N HIS A 151 0.88 -24.79 -35.59
CA HIS A 151 2.11 -24.04 -35.39
C HIS A 151 1.87 -22.52 -35.31
N LYS A 152 0.77 -22.13 -34.65
CA LYS A 152 0.42 -20.71 -34.45
C LYS A 152 0.50 -20.34 -32.98
N LEU A 153 0.93 -19.10 -32.75
CA LEU A 153 0.96 -18.50 -31.41
C LEU A 153 -0.45 -18.51 -30.81
N GLU A 154 -0.57 -19.04 -29.59
CA GLU A 154 -1.78 -19.04 -28.78
C GLU A 154 -1.75 -17.89 -27.76
N TYR A 155 -0.60 -17.72 -27.11
CA TYR A 155 -0.40 -16.73 -26.06
C TYR A 155 1.04 -16.23 -26.07
N GLU A 156 1.23 -14.95 -25.78
CA GLU A 156 2.52 -14.34 -25.48
C GLU A 156 2.33 -13.38 -24.31
N GLY A 157 3.09 -13.57 -23.24
CA GLY A 157 2.96 -12.71 -22.07
C GLY A 157 3.61 -13.28 -20.82
N GLU A 158 3.31 -12.62 -19.72
CA GLU A 158 3.81 -12.99 -18.41
C GLU A 158 3.07 -14.25 -17.88
N ILE A 159 3.78 -15.05 -17.09
CA ILE A 159 3.33 -16.35 -16.59
C ILE A 159 3.77 -16.50 -15.13
N CYS A 160 2.89 -16.97 -14.25
CA CYS A 160 3.22 -17.30 -12.86
C CYS A 160 2.72 -18.70 -12.54
N GLU A 161 3.60 -19.57 -12.05
CA GLU A 161 3.31 -20.98 -11.73
C GLU A 161 2.46 -21.68 -12.82
N GLY A 162 2.85 -21.49 -14.08
CA GLY A 162 2.23 -22.12 -15.25
C GLY A 162 0.94 -21.48 -15.76
N LYS A 163 0.46 -20.40 -15.13
CA LYS A 163 -0.79 -19.71 -15.49
C LYS A 163 -0.53 -18.36 -16.12
N ARG A 164 -1.44 -17.90 -16.99
CA ARG A 164 -1.36 -16.54 -17.57
C ARG A 164 -1.50 -15.51 -16.47
N TRP A 165 -0.61 -14.55 -16.49
CA TRP A 165 -0.47 -13.54 -15.46
C TRP A 165 0.02 -12.23 -16.09
N GLY A 166 -0.15 -11.11 -15.40
CA GLY A 166 0.38 -9.81 -15.83
C GLY A 166 -0.04 -9.40 -17.24
N ARG A 167 0.83 -8.73 -18.00
CA ARG A 167 0.53 -8.38 -19.40
C ARG A 167 0.59 -9.61 -20.30
N GLY A 168 -0.41 -9.77 -21.16
CA GLY A 168 -0.37 -10.83 -22.16
C GLY A 168 -1.37 -10.65 -23.29
N VAL A 169 -1.03 -11.23 -24.44
CA VAL A 169 -1.84 -11.24 -25.66
C VAL A 169 -2.24 -12.68 -25.97
N GLN A 170 -3.53 -12.92 -26.13
CA GLN A 170 -4.09 -14.19 -26.57
C GLN A 170 -4.55 -14.09 -28.02
N TYR A 171 -4.29 -15.13 -28.80
CA TYR A 171 -4.61 -15.24 -30.21
C TYR A 171 -5.55 -16.42 -30.46
N ASP A 172 -6.41 -16.30 -31.48
CA ASP A 172 -7.18 -17.42 -31.99
C ASP A 172 -6.33 -18.31 -32.92
N ARG A 173 -6.92 -19.43 -33.36
CA ARG A 173 -6.30 -20.36 -34.31
C ARG A 173 -6.09 -19.76 -35.71
N ASN A 174 -6.62 -18.57 -36.00
CA ASN A 174 -6.33 -17.85 -37.22
C ASN A 174 -5.15 -16.89 -37.07
N GLY A 175 -4.69 -16.62 -35.84
CA GLY A 175 -3.65 -15.65 -35.51
C GLY A 175 -4.21 -14.25 -35.22
N LYS A 176 -5.54 -14.13 -35.03
CA LYS A 176 -6.17 -12.86 -34.65
C LYS A 176 -6.12 -12.68 -33.14
N VAL A 177 -5.80 -11.47 -32.68
CA VAL A 177 -5.87 -11.10 -31.27
C VAL A 177 -7.30 -11.27 -30.75
N VAL A 178 -7.45 -12.14 -29.75
CA VAL A 178 -8.67 -12.37 -28.98
C VAL A 178 -8.69 -11.45 -27.76
N PHE A 179 -7.53 -11.25 -27.15
CA PHE A 179 -7.37 -10.40 -25.97
C PHE A 179 -5.96 -9.81 -25.91
N ASP A 180 -5.84 -8.54 -25.53
CA ASP A 180 -4.59 -7.84 -25.21
C ASP A 180 -4.83 -7.01 -23.96
N GLY A 181 -4.25 -7.45 -22.84
CA GLY A 181 -4.52 -6.82 -21.56
C GLY A 181 -3.83 -7.50 -20.39
N GLU A 182 -4.46 -7.38 -19.22
CA GLU A 182 -3.94 -7.84 -17.94
C GLU A 182 -4.62 -9.17 -17.56
N TRP A 183 -3.82 -10.11 -17.07
CA TRP A 183 -4.20 -11.43 -16.59
C TRP A 183 -3.85 -11.54 -15.10
N LEU A 184 -4.68 -12.28 -14.37
CA LEU A 184 -4.40 -12.66 -13.00
C LEU A 184 -4.94 -14.08 -12.81
N ASN A 185 -4.05 -15.05 -12.65
CA ASN A 185 -4.42 -16.45 -12.42
C ASN A 185 -5.37 -17.01 -13.51
N ASP A 186 -4.99 -16.85 -14.78
CA ASP A 186 -5.78 -17.22 -15.99
C ASP A 186 -7.08 -16.44 -16.23
N GLU A 187 -7.44 -15.50 -15.36
CA GLU A 187 -8.59 -14.62 -15.52
C GLU A 187 -8.16 -13.24 -16.02
N HIS A 188 -8.92 -12.67 -16.96
CA HIS A 188 -8.70 -11.30 -17.48
C HIS A 188 -9.90 -10.37 -17.21
N HIS A 189 -10.94 -10.88 -16.54
CA HIS A 189 -12.09 -10.12 -16.06
C HIS A 189 -12.04 -9.99 -14.54
N VAL A 190 -10.93 -9.46 -14.04
CA VAL A 190 -10.68 -9.29 -12.61
C VAL A 190 -11.52 -8.12 -12.09
N GLU A 191 -12.33 -8.36 -11.07
CA GLU A 191 -13.12 -7.32 -10.41
C GLU A 191 -12.21 -6.31 -9.73
N LYS A 192 -12.38 -5.03 -10.02
CA LYS A 192 -11.51 -3.95 -9.48
C LYS A 192 -12.08 -3.27 -8.26
N ARG A 193 -13.30 -3.65 -7.86
CA ARG A 193 -13.95 -3.15 -6.64
C ARG A 193 -14.27 -4.29 -5.72
N THR A 194 -13.86 -4.17 -4.46
CA THR A 194 -14.20 -5.19 -3.47
C THR A 194 -14.71 -4.58 -2.18
N THR A 195 -15.58 -5.31 -1.50
CA THR A 195 -16.05 -5.00 -0.16
C THR A 195 -15.69 -6.13 0.77
N ILE A 196 -14.79 -5.89 1.72
CA ILE A 196 -14.49 -6.86 2.77
C ILE A 196 -15.66 -6.86 3.76
N VAL A 197 -16.43 -7.95 3.77
CA VAL A 197 -17.58 -8.14 4.68
C VAL A 197 -17.31 -9.12 5.82
N ARG A 198 -16.35 -10.05 5.66
CA ARG A 198 -15.94 -11.09 6.63
C ARG A 198 -14.52 -11.59 6.32
N VAL A 199 -13.96 -12.43 7.21
CA VAL A 199 -12.64 -13.08 7.09
C VAL A 199 -12.52 -13.85 5.76
N ASN A 200 -11.32 -13.89 5.18
CA ASN A 200 -10.94 -14.59 3.93
C ASN A 200 -11.36 -13.94 2.59
N HIS A 201 -11.31 -12.60 2.47
CA HIS A 201 -11.40 -11.96 1.15
C HIS A 201 -10.07 -12.07 0.40
N VAL A 202 -10.12 -12.62 -0.81
CA VAL A 202 -8.99 -12.56 -1.75
C VAL A 202 -8.87 -11.11 -2.24
N MET A 203 -7.71 -10.52 -2.06
CA MET A 203 -7.38 -9.19 -2.57
C MET A 203 -6.33 -9.28 -3.66
N HIS A 204 -6.23 -8.24 -4.49
CA HIS A 204 -5.16 -8.12 -5.47
C HIS A 204 -4.75 -6.69 -5.72
N THR A 205 -3.57 -6.49 -6.29
CA THR A 205 -2.97 -5.16 -6.57
C THR A 205 -3.67 -4.39 -7.69
N LEU A 206 -4.52 -5.05 -8.48
CA LEU A 206 -5.35 -4.40 -9.51
C LEU A 206 -6.62 -3.71 -8.95
N LEU A 207 -6.88 -3.82 -7.64
CA LEU A 207 -8.02 -3.16 -7.02
C LEU A 207 -7.90 -1.63 -7.14
N GLU A 208 -8.99 -1.02 -7.61
CA GLU A 208 -9.15 0.43 -7.71
C GLU A 208 -9.99 0.96 -6.55
N ASP A 209 -11.03 0.22 -6.12
CA ASP A 209 -11.89 0.63 -5.00
C ASP A 209 -11.93 -0.46 -3.92
N LEU A 210 -11.41 -0.16 -2.73
CA LEU A 210 -11.45 -1.04 -1.57
C LEU A 210 -12.41 -0.48 -0.52
N THR A 211 -13.49 -1.20 -0.26
CA THR A 211 -14.39 -0.94 0.87
C THR A 211 -14.20 -2.00 1.94
N VAL A 212 -14.18 -1.59 3.21
CA VAL A 212 -14.15 -2.47 4.38
C VAL A 212 -15.41 -2.21 5.17
N SER A 213 -16.20 -3.25 5.41
CA SER A 213 -17.44 -3.13 6.18
C SER A 213 -17.14 -2.97 7.66
N ASP A 214 -18.13 -2.46 8.40
CA ASP A 214 -18.03 -2.27 9.85
C ASP A 214 -17.55 -3.55 10.57
N GLU A 215 -16.77 -3.35 11.63
CA GLU A 215 -16.22 -4.37 12.54
C GLU A 215 -15.30 -5.42 11.87
N CYS A 216 -14.81 -5.15 10.66
CA CYS A 216 -13.90 -6.03 9.93
C CYS A 216 -12.40 -5.77 10.21
N CYS A 217 -11.56 -6.72 9.81
CA CYS A 217 -10.09 -6.59 9.80
C CYS A 217 -9.42 -6.37 11.18
N ASN A 218 -10.00 -6.95 12.24
CA ASN A 218 -9.53 -6.80 13.62
C ASN A 218 -8.62 -7.95 14.12
N GLY A 219 -8.29 -8.90 13.24
CA GLY A 219 -7.41 -10.02 13.57
C GLY A 219 -5.93 -9.63 13.65
N ALA A 220 -5.09 -10.53 14.18
CA ALA A 220 -3.66 -10.26 14.38
C ALA A 220 -2.89 -10.14 13.05
N GLU A 221 -3.41 -10.77 11.99
CA GLU A 221 -2.88 -10.74 10.63
C GLU A 221 -2.80 -9.33 10.04
N TRP A 222 -3.64 -8.40 10.48
CA TRP A 222 -3.68 -7.04 9.94
C TRP A 222 -2.58 -6.14 10.51
N LYS A 223 -1.92 -6.56 11.60
CA LYS A 223 -0.87 -5.76 12.26
C LYS A 223 0.25 -5.33 11.30
N GLU A 224 0.58 -6.19 10.34
CA GLU A 224 1.67 -6.01 9.38
C GLU A 224 1.19 -5.63 7.97
N PHE A 225 -0.12 -5.36 7.79
CA PHE A 225 -0.65 -5.08 6.46
C PHE A 225 -0.27 -3.68 5.99
N ASP A 226 0.45 -3.59 4.87
CA ASP A 226 0.87 -2.32 4.28
C ASP A 226 0.02 -2.01 3.03
N PHE A 227 -0.70 -0.88 3.08
CA PHE A 227 -1.57 -0.45 1.98
C PHE A 227 -0.77 0.01 0.74
N CYS A 228 0.54 0.27 0.84
CA CYS A 228 1.39 0.65 -0.29
C CYS A 228 1.44 -0.39 -1.41
N ILE A 229 1.11 -1.66 -1.10
CA ILE A 229 1.06 -2.72 -2.11
C ILE A 229 -0.06 -2.50 -3.14
N MET A 230 -1.11 -1.75 -2.79
CA MET A 230 -2.27 -1.49 -3.65
C MET A 230 -2.04 -0.29 -4.56
N SER A 231 -1.05 -0.39 -5.45
CA SER A 231 -0.57 0.68 -6.35
C SER A 231 -1.64 1.28 -7.27
N ASN A 232 -2.70 0.52 -7.60
CA ASN A 232 -3.80 0.98 -8.44
C ASN A 232 -4.98 1.59 -7.65
N LEU A 233 -4.91 1.61 -6.32
CA LEU A 233 -6.01 2.05 -5.47
C LEU A 233 -6.34 3.52 -5.73
N ARG A 234 -7.60 3.79 -6.02
CA ARG A 234 -8.19 5.11 -6.23
C ARG A 234 -9.02 5.53 -5.03
N GLU A 235 -9.74 4.58 -4.43
CA GLU A 235 -10.58 4.84 -3.28
C GLU A 235 -10.40 3.78 -2.18
N LEU A 236 -10.10 4.26 -0.97
CA LEU A 236 -10.13 3.45 0.26
C LEU A 236 -11.27 3.92 1.15
N ARG A 237 -12.24 3.04 1.41
CA ARG A 237 -13.34 3.26 2.36
C ARG A 237 -13.26 2.24 3.47
N VAL A 238 -13.04 2.68 4.70
CA VAL A 238 -13.04 1.84 5.89
C VAL A 238 -14.29 2.15 6.70
N GLY A 239 -15.04 1.12 7.08
CA GLY A 239 -16.22 1.23 7.94
C GLY A 239 -15.87 1.58 9.39
N ASN A 240 -16.84 1.42 10.27
CA ASN A 240 -16.69 1.68 11.70
C ASN A 240 -16.03 0.49 12.41
N GLY A 241 -15.21 0.72 13.42
CA GLY A 241 -14.67 -0.34 14.28
C GLY A 241 -13.69 -1.30 13.59
N CYS A 242 -13.02 -0.87 12.51
CA CYS A 242 -12.12 -1.72 11.74
C CYS A 242 -10.66 -1.58 12.18
N PHE A 243 -9.81 -2.57 11.86
CA PHE A 243 -8.34 -2.46 11.97
C PHE A 243 -7.79 -2.14 13.36
N GLY A 244 -8.47 -2.53 14.45
CA GLY A 244 -8.09 -2.20 15.82
C GLY A 244 -6.76 -2.80 16.31
N ARG A 245 -6.08 -3.64 15.52
CA ARG A 245 -4.74 -4.19 15.83
C ARG A 245 -3.63 -3.66 14.93
N VAL A 246 -3.97 -2.83 13.95
CA VAL A 246 -2.99 -2.17 13.09
C VAL A 246 -2.27 -1.11 13.91
N GLU A 247 -0.93 -1.11 13.85
CA GLU A 247 -0.10 -0.13 14.57
C GLU A 247 0.47 0.90 13.59
N THR A 248 0.74 0.52 12.34
CA THR A 248 1.26 1.41 11.31
C THR A 248 0.36 1.40 10.09
N VAL A 249 -0.05 2.57 9.62
CA VAL A 249 -0.81 2.75 8.37
C VAL A 249 0.05 3.57 7.41
N ASN A 250 0.50 2.91 6.34
CA ASN A 250 1.29 3.52 5.29
C ASN A 250 0.47 3.64 4.01
N LEU A 251 0.30 4.86 3.54
CA LEU A 251 -0.27 5.23 2.25
C LEU A 251 0.79 6.07 1.52
N LEU A 252 1.80 5.39 0.98
CA LEU A 252 2.98 6.02 0.40
C LEU A 252 3.02 5.78 -1.11
N ARG A 253 3.28 6.83 -1.89
CA ARG A 253 3.50 6.74 -3.35
C ARG A 253 2.33 6.10 -4.11
N LEU A 254 1.10 6.29 -3.62
CA LEU A 254 -0.11 5.81 -4.29
C LEU A 254 -0.57 6.84 -5.33
N ASP A 255 0.04 6.76 -6.51
CA ASP A 255 -0.12 7.74 -7.60
C ASP A 255 -1.55 7.90 -8.12
N ARG A 256 -2.42 6.91 -7.88
CA ARG A 256 -3.83 6.92 -8.32
C ARG A 256 -4.82 7.21 -7.19
N LEU A 257 -4.37 7.28 -5.93
CA LEU A 257 -5.27 7.42 -4.79
C LEU A 257 -5.92 8.81 -4.80
N GLU A 258 -7.24 8.84 -4.92
CA GLU A 258 -8.05 10.05 -5.00
C GLU A 258 -8.76 10.33 -3.67
N LYS A 259 -9.18 9.28 -2.96
CA LYS A 259 -10.04 9.42 -1.77
C LYS A 259 -9.75 8.36 -0.70
N VAL A 260 -9.67 8.82 0.54
CA VAL A 260 -9.58 7.98 1.74
C VAL A 260 -10.66 8.39 2.72
N VAL A 261 -11.52 7.44 3.10
CA VAL A 261 -12.56 7.61 4.10
C VAL A 261 -12.38 6.54 5.15
N VAL A 262 -12.29 6.94 6.41
CA VAL A 262 -12.20 6.05 7.57
C VAL A 262 -13.40 6.32 8.47
N GLY A 263 -14.16 5.28 8.82
CA GLY A 263 -15.30 5.34 9.72
C GLY A 263 -14.89 5.58 11.17
N GLU A 264 -15.86 5.56 12.08
CA GLU A 264 -15.64 5.81 13.50
C GLU A 264 -14.99 4.63 14.20
N ASN A 265 -14.15 4.88 15.21
CA ASN A 265 -13.49 3.87 16.05
C ASN A 265 -12.62 2.88 15.27
N SER A 266 -12.12 3.28 14.10
CA SER A 266 -11.27 2.47 13.24
C SER A 266 -9.80 2.80 13.46
N PHE A 267 -8.90 1.82 13.27
CA PHE A 267 -7.48 1.93 13.62
C PHE A 267 -7.29 2.38 15.07
N THR A 268 -8.05 1.81 16.01
CA THR A 268 -7.82 2.04 17.44
C THR A 268 -8.12 0.79 18.27
N GLN A 269 -7.24 0.48 19.22
CA GLN A 269 -7.46 -0.63 20.15
C GLN A 269 -8.07 -0.16 21.47
N HIS A 270 -7.65 1.02 21.93
CA HIS A 270 -8.05 1.59 23.20
C HIS A 270 -8.58 3.01 22.96
N ARG A 271 -9.92 3.13 22.85
CA ARG A 271 -10.58 4.44 22.74
C ARG A 271 -10.14 5.33 23.91
N ASN A 272 -9.67 6.54 23.61
CA ASN A 272 -9.17 7.51 24.59
C ASN A 272 -8.01 6.97 25.47
N GLY A 273 -7.27 5.97 24.99
CA GLY A 273 -6.09 5.43 25.67
C GLY A 273 -4.85 6.31 25.44
N TYR A 274 -3.90 6.24 26.36
CA TYR A 274 -2.59 6.85 26.15
C TYR A 274 -1.92 6.23 24.92
N GLY A 275 -1.51 7.06 23.97
CA GLY A 275 -0.94 6.61 22.69
C GLY A 275 0.22 5.64 22.88
N LYS A 276 0.25 4.58 22.07
CA LYS A 276 1.39 3.66 22.04
C LYS A 276 2.58 4.40 21.42
N GLU A 277 3.79 4.18 21.94
CA GLU A 277 5.02 4.87 21.48
C GLU A 277 5.44 4.50 20.04
N HIS A 278 4.71 3.61 19.35
CA HIS A 278 5.09 3.05 18.05
C HIS A 278 3.97 3.03 17.00
N SER A 279 2.90 3.81 17.19
CA SER A 279 1.76 3.85 16.28
C SER A 279 1.84 5.04 15.31
N HIS A 280 1.89 4.76 14.01
CA HIS A 280 2.20 5.73 12.96
C HIS A 280 1.18 5.72 11.83
N PHE A 281 0.65 6.89 11.50
CA PHE A 281 -0.10 7.10 10.27
C PHE A 281 0.75 7.95 9.31
N CYS A 282 1.03 7.41 8.13
CA CYS A 282 1.87 8.04 7.11
C CYS A 282 1.13 8.07 5.78
N LEU A 283 0.84 9.25 5.27
CA LEU A 283 0.21 9.49 3.97
C LEU A 283 1.10 10.42 3.14
N LYS A 284 1.97 9.86 2.31
CA LYS A 284 3.00 10.64 1.60
C LYS A 284 3.01 10.39 0.11
N GLU A 285 3.39 11.41 -0.65
CA GLU A 285 3.65 11.28 -2.10
C GLU A 285 2.44 10.70 -2.85
N CYS A 286 1.22 11.11 -2.48
CA CYS A 286 -0.02 10.71 -3.15
C CYS A 286 -0.56 11.89 -3.97
N PRO A 287 -0.04 12.12 -5.20
CA PRO A 287 -0.27 13.35 -5.96
C PRO A 287 -1.71 13.55 -6.43
N MET A 288 -2.50 12.48 -6.49
CA MET A 288 -3.89 12.52 -6.94
C MET A 288 -4.91 12.66 -5.81
N LEU A 289 -4.48 12.59 -4.55
CA LEU A 289 -5.38 12.57 -3.40
C LEU A 289 -6.09 13.92 -3.27
N ARG A 290 -7.42 13.89 -3.20
CA ARG A 290 -8.30 15.06 -3.07
C ARG A 290 -9.06 15.10 -1.75
N GLU A 291 -9.37 13.94 -1.18
CA GLU A 291 -10.22 13.85 0.00
C GLU A 291 -9.66 12.87 1.03
N LEU A 292 -9.46 13.35 2.25
CA LEU A 292 -9.20 12.54 3.44
C LEU A 292 -10.28 12.83 4.48
N ARG A 293 -11.08 11.82 4.83
CA ARG A 293 -12.06 11.89 5.91
C ARG A 293 -11.78 10.83 6.96
N VAL A 294 -11.76 11.22 8.22
CA VAL A 294 -11.50 10.33 9.35
C VAL A 294 -12.62 10.51 10.37
N GLY A 295 -13.35 9.44 10.66
CA GLY A 295 -14.43 9.40 11.63
C GLY A 295 -13.93 9.47 13.07
N ARG A 296 -14.87 9.71 13.99
CA ARG A 296 -14.59 9.94 15.42
C ARG A 296 -13.91 8.75 16.07
N TYR A 297 -13.03 9.00 17.03
CA TYR A 297 -12.25 8.02 17.81
C TYR A 297 -11.34 7.12 16.98
N SER A 298 -11.13 7.44 15.71
CA SER A 298 -10.20 6.72 14.86
C SER A 298 -8.78 7.22 15.07
N PHE A 299 -7.81 6.31 15.10
CA PHE A 299 -6.41 6.63 15.40
C PHE A 299 -6.18 7.26 16.79
N SER A 300 -7.05 7.03 17.78
CA SER A 300 -6.92 7.67 19.11
C SER A 300 -5.65 7.27 19.87
N ASP A 301 -5.14 6.07 19.61
CA ASP A 301 -3.90 5.54 20.19
C ASP A 301 -2.68 5.71 19.29
N TYR A 302 -2.78 6.50 18.20
CA TYR A 302 -1.69 6.83 17.27
C TYR A 302 -0.89 8.04 17.72
N SER A 303 0.41 7.84 17.96
CA SER A 303 1.31 8.92 18.43
C SER A 303 1.91 9.77 17.29
N VAL A 304 1.81 9.33 16.03
CA VAL A 304 2.34 10.05 14.88
C VAL A 304 1.33 10.09 13.73
N CYS A 305 1.21 11.28 13.12
CA CYS A 305 0.43 11.55 11.91
C CYS A 305 1.32 12.35 10.96
N GLU A 306 1.62 11.79 9.79
CA GLU A 306 2.43 12.45 8.77
C GLU A 306 1.65 12.47 7.47
N ILE A 307 1.44 13.66 6.91
CA ILE A 307 0.86 13.84 5.58
C ILE A 307 1.81 14.72 4.78
N GLU A 308 2.38 14.23 3.70
CA GLU A 308 3.43 14.97 3.00
C GLU A 308 3.29 14.84 1.49
N SER A 309 3.61 15.91 0.75
CA SER A 309 3.62 15.85 -0.73
C SER A 309 2.27 15.39 -1.34
N VAL A 310 1.15 15.89 -0.80
CA VAL A 310 -0.24 15.62 -1.25
C VAL A 310 -0.87 16.86 -1.91
N ASN A 311 -0.24 17.34 -2.98
CA ASN A 311 -0.49 18.69 -3.50
C ASN A 311 -1.91 18.95 -4.04
N ARG A 312 -2.70 17.91 -4.32
CA ARG A 312 -4.10 18.02 -4.79
C ARG A 312 -5.14 17.88 -3.68
N LEU A 313 -4.72 17.69 -2.43
CA LEU A 313 -5.63 17.46 -1.32
C LEU A 313 -6.49 18.71 -1.11
N GLU A 314 -7.80 18.55 -1.25
CA GLU A 314 -8.78 19.64 -1.19
C GLU A 314 -9.54 19.63 0.13
N VAL A 315 -9.85 18.44 0.63
CA VAL A 315 -10.69 18.23 1.81
C VAL A 315 -9.95 17.37 2.82
N ILE A 316 -9.84 17.89 4.04
CA ILE A 316 -9.44 17.12 5.22
C ILE A 316 -10.46 17.35 6.30
N GLU A 317 -11.14 16.28 6.68
CA GLU A 317 -12.08 16.26 7.78
C GLU A 317 -11.66 15.19 8.77
N MET A 318 -11.47 15.58 10.02
CA MET A 318 -11.14 14.65 11.10
C MET A 318 -12.12 14.86 12.25
N GLY A 319 -12.98 13.88 12.46
CA GLY A 319 -14.05 13.90 13.46
C GLY A 319 -15.28 14.69 13.03
N ASP A 320 -16.17 14.91 13.99
CA ASP A 320 -17.38 15.74 13.90
C ASP A 320 -17.19 17.04 14.71
N LEU A 321 -17.57 18.18 14.14
CA LEU A 321 -17.43 19.49 14.78
C LEU A 321 -18.17 19.63 16.12
N PHE A 322 -19.16 18.78 16.37
CA PHE A 322 -20.14 18.95 17.43
C PHE A 322 -20.08 17.86 18.50
N MET A 323 -19.20 16.87 18.35
CA MET A 323 -19.08 15.72 19.25
C MET A 323 -17.61 15.44 19.58
N ASP A 324 -17.34 14.74 20.69
CA ASP A 324 -15.98 14.31 21.04
C ASP A 324 -15.37 13.38 19.98
N ASN A 325 -14.13 13.66 19.56
CA ASN A 325 -13.51 12.91 18.46
C ASN A 325 -12.20 12.21 18.79
N HIS A 326 -11.32 12.77 19.62
CA HIS A 326 -10.05 12.12 20.01
C HIS A 326 -9.26 11.51 18.84
N ASN A 327 -9.28 12.14 17.66
CA ASN A 327 -8.52 11.67 16.51
C ASN A 327 -7.07 12.12 16.66
N PHE A 328 -6.13 11.17 16.55
CA PHE A 328 -4.70 11.43 16.62
C PHE A 328 -4.28 12.18 17.90
N ASP A 329 -4.81 11.77 19.06
CA ASP A 329 -4.37 12.28 20.35
C ASP A 329 -2.85 12.16 20.45
N HIS A 330 -2.18 13.26 20.79
CA HIS A 330 -0.72 13.38 20.87
C HIS A 330 0.09 13.42 19.57
N ALA A 331 -0.51 13.29 18.39
CA ALA A 331 0.22 13.34 17.13
C ALA A 331 0.60 14.76 16.69
N ASN A 332 1.58 14.87 15.79
CA ASN A 332 1.99 16.14 15.16
C ASN A 332 1.33 16.31 13.79
N LEU A 333 1.21 17.55 13.32
CA LEU A 333 0.45 17.87 12.10
C LEU A 333 1.34 18.16 10.85
N PRO A 334 0.83 17.84 9.65
CA PRO A 334 1.38 18.21 8.33
C PRO A 334 0.79 19.44 7.61
N LYS A 335 1.31 19.73 6.39
CA LYS A 335 0.99 20.84 5.45
C LYS A 335 -0.29 20.55 4.61
N LEU A 336 -1.37 21.36 4.70
CA LEU A 336 -2.72 21.02 4.18
C LEU A 336 -3.57 22.20 3.58
N ARG A 337 -4.61 21.94 2.74
CA ARG A 337 -5.35 22.98 1.96
C ARG A 337 -6.75 23.41 2.44
N THR A 338 -7.62 22.55 2.97
CA THR A 338 -8.86 22.99 3.64
C THR A 338 -9.06 22.09 4.84
N LEU A 339 -9.34 22.70 5.98
CA LEU A 339 -9.15 22.02 7.25
C LEU A 339 -10.36 22.18 8.15
N VAL A 340 -11.03 21.06 8.40
CA VAL A 340 -12.09 20.94 9.40
C VAL A 340 -11.63 19.93 10.43
N PHE A 341 -11.37 20.41 11.64
CA PHE A 341 -10.97 19.57 12.76
C PHE A 341 -12.06 19.59 13.81
N GLY A 342 -12.61 18.41 14.12
CA GLY A 342 -13.63 18.24 15.13
C GLY A 342 -13.14 18.53 16.55
N GLN A 343 -14.06 18.50 17.52
CA GLN A 343 -13.73 18.64 18.95
C GLN A 343 -12.69 17.58 19.41
N SER A 344 -11.69 18.02 20.17
CA SER A 344 -10.54 17.26 20.66
C SER A 344 -9.63 16.64 19.59
N ALA A 345 -9.76 17.02 18.32
CA ALA A 345 -8.81 16.58 17.29
C ALA A 345 -7.39 17.11 17.60
N PHE A 346 -6.39 16.23 17.58
CA PHE A 346 -5.00 16.52 17.96
C PHE A 346 -4.89 17.14 19.37
N ILE A 347 -5.73 16.74 20.32
CA ILE A 347 -5.55 17.13 21.71
C ILE A 347 -4.21 16.58 22.23
N PHE A 348 -3.56 17.36 23.08
CA PHE A 348 -2.23 17.10 23.60
C PHE A 348 -1.17 16.88 22.51
N CYS A 349 -1.28 17.53 21.35
CA CYS A 349 -0.21 17.53 20.36
C CYS A 349 1.03 18.27 20.88
N SER A 350 2.22 17.87 20.42
CA SER A 350 3.46 18.59 20.73
C SER A 350 3.77 19.66 19.68
N ARG A 351 3.41 19.41 18.42
CA ARG A 351 3.79 20.27 17.30
C ARG A 351 2.72 20.27 16.20
N ALA A 352 2.29 21.46 15.78
CA ALA A 352 1.39 21.63 14.64
C ALA A 352 1.99 22.60 13.62
N VAL A 353 2.06 22.20 12.34
CA VAL A 353 2.68 23.00 11.27
C VAL A 353 1.76 23.11 10.06
N PHE A 354 1.24 24.31 9.83
CA PHE A 354 0.55 24.73 8.62
C PHE A 354 1.49 25.64 7.83
N GLU A 355 2.24 25.08 6.88
CA GLU A 355 3.24 25.85 6.13
C GLU A 355 3.14 25.63 4.61
N ASN A 356 3.27 26.71 3.83
CA ASN A 356 3.33 26.72 2.37
C ASN A 356 2.05 26.16 1.72
N LEU A 357 0.92 26.76 2.07
CA LEU A 357 -0.41 26.32 1.64
C LEU A 357 -1.06 27.44 0.84
N PRO A 358 -0.61 27.65 -0.42
CA PRO A 358 -1.00 28.80 -1.22
C PRO A 358 -2.48 28.82 -1.56
N GLU A 359 -3.13 27.65 -1.52
CA GLU A 359 -4.54 27.49 -1.87
C GLU A 359 -5.47 27.33 -0.66
N LEU A 360 -4.95 27.46 0.57
CA LEU A 360 -5.76 27.30 1.79
C LEU A 360 -6.61 28.52 2.06
N VAL A 361 -7.94 28.32 2.17
CA VAL A 361 -8.94 29.40 2.31
C VAL A 361 -9.52 29.47 3.72
N SER A 362 -9.79 28.34 4.36
CA SER A 362 -10.42 28.31 5.69
C SER A 362 -9.88 27.22 6.60
N ILE A 363 -9.75 27.54 7.89
CA ILE A 363 -9.51 26.60 8.98
C ILE A 363 -10.67 26.71 9.97
N GLN A 364 -11.36 25.60 10.20
CA GLN A 364 -12.45 25.48 11.17
C GLN A 364 -12.05 24.51 12.29
N LEU A 365 -12.22 24.95 13.53
CA LEU A 365 -11.79 24.24 14.72
C LEU A 365 -12.97 23.95 15.66
N GLY A 366 -13.08 22.70 16.07
CA GLY A 366 -13.93 22.25 17.19
C GLY A 366 -13.32 22.62 18.55
N GLU A 367 -14.07 22.32 19.61
CA GLU A 367 -13.65 22.53 21.00
C GLU A 367 -12.36 21.74 21.33
N ASP A 368 -11.41 22.32 22.09
CA ASP A 368 -10.10 21.72 22.43
C ASP A 368 -9.21 21.25 21.23
N ALA A 369 -9.60 21.51 19.98
CA ALA A 369 -8.77 21.19 18.82
C ALA A 369 -7.42 21.91 18.91
N PHE A 370 -6.32 21.18 18.73
CA PHE A 370 -4.94 21.69 18.92
C PHE A 370 -4.65 22.27 20.31
N ARG A 371 -5.22 21.70 21.38
CA ARG A 371 -4.72 21.97 22.73
C ARG A 371 -3.41 21.23 22.95
N PHE A 372 -2.31 21.95 23.10
CA PHE A 372 -0.97 21.39 23.22
C PHE A 372 -0.70 20.75 24.60
N LYS A 373 0.30 19.87 24.67
CA LYS A 373 0.79 19.30 25.93
C LYS A 373 1.20 20.39 26.91
N LYS A 374 0.82 20.22 28.18
CA LYS A 374 1.30 21.07 29.26
C LYS A 374 2.69 20.60 29.70
N ASP A 375 3.54 21.55 30.10
CA ASP A 375 4.85 21.30 30.73
C ASP A 375 5.92 20.62 29.84
N THR A 376 5.71 20.57 28.52
CA THR A 376 6.71 20.13 27.52
C THR A 376 6.89 21.19 26.43
N PRO A 377 8.05 21.24 25.75
CA PRO A 377 8.24 22.13 24.60
C PRO A 377 7.21 21.85 23.50
N THR A 378 6.43 22.86 23.15
CA THR A 378 5.35 22.77 22.15
C THR A 378 5.44 23.88 21.11
N GLU A 379 5.05 23.58 19.88
CA GLU A 379 5.22 24.51 18.76
C GLU A 379 4.00 24.55 17.82
N LEU A 380 3.49 25.76 17.55
CA LEU A 380 2.55 26.04 16.47
C LEU A 380 3.25 26.88 15.40
N VAL A 381 3.23 26.42 14.15
CA VAL A 381 3.69 27.18 12.98
C VAL A 381 2.54 27.33 12.00
N MET A 382 2.19 28.55 11.65
CA MET A 382 1.30 28.90 10.55
C MET A 382 2.04 29.90 9.67
N ARG A 383 2.54 29.48 8.50
CA ARG A 383 3.27 30.39 7.61
C ARG A 383 3.03 30.18 6.13
N ASN A 384 3.09 31.26 5.36
CA ASN A 384 2.88 31.24 3.91
C ASN A 384 1.50 30.66 3.54
N LEU A 385 0.44 31.28 4.07
CA LEU A 385 -0.97 30.93 3.79
C LEU A 385 -1.66 32.13 3.10
N PRO A 386 -1.25 32.49 1.86
CA PRO A 386 -1.63 33.74 1.21
C PRO A 386 -3.14 33.88 0.91
N LYS A 387 -3.87 32.78 0.73
CA LYS A 387 -5.32 32.79 0.44
C LYS A 387 -6.20 32.56 1.68
N LEU A 388 -5.62 32.41 2.87
CA LEU A 388 -6.38 32.08 4.07
C LEU A 388 -7.23 33.29 4.48
N THR A 389 -8.55 33.17 4.44
CA THR A 389 -9.50 34.23 4.82
C THR A 389 -10.13 34.01 6.18
N THR A 390 -10.29 32.75 6.59
CA THR A 390 -11.07 32.39 7.78
C THR A 390 -10.30 31.45 8.70
N LEU A 391 -10.17 31.85 9.96
CA LEU A 391 -9.67 31.04 11.07
C LEU A 391 -10.66 31.14 12.23
N CYS A 392 -11.50 30.12 12.41
CA CYS A 392 -12.57 30.19 13.39
C CYS A 392 -12.73 28.93 14.24
N SER A 393 -13.03 29.14 15.51
CA SER A 393 -13.56 28.18 16.46
C SER A 393 -15.09 28.22 16.43
N MET A 394 -15.75 27.09 16.18
CA MET A 394 -17.19 27.06 15.84
C MET A 394 -18.14 27.13 17.04
N ARG A 395 -17.65 27.04 18.30
CA ARG A 395 -18.47 27.05 19.52
C ARG A 395 -18.07 28.15 20.51
N VAL A 396 -18.99 28.48 21.40
CA VAL A 396 -18.83 29.57 22.37
C VAL A 396 -17.90 29.19 23.53
N ASN A 397 -17.74 27.93 23.95
CA ASN A 397 -16.89 27.57 25.12
C ASN A 397 -15.49 27.02 24.75
N VAL A 398 -14.91 27.48 23.65
CA VAL A 398 -13.76 26.84 23.00
C VAL A 398 -12.40 27.18 23.61
N ILE A 399 -11.52 26.18 23.66
CA ILE A 399 -10.11 26.30 24.05
C ILE A 399 -9.16 25.73 22.96
N SER A 400 -9.34 26.14 21.70
CA SER A 400 -8.41 25.76 20.62
C SER A 400 -7.06 26.49 20.74
N PHE A 401 -5.97 25.86 20.29
CA PHE A 401 -4.61 26.41 20.36
C PHE A 401 -4.14 26.83 21.77
N LEU A 402 -4.55 26.10 22.81
CA LEU A 402 -4.07 26.33 24.18
C LEU A 402 -2.69 25.69 24.41
N PHE A 403 -1.82 26.33 25.20
CA PHE A 403 -0.49 25.83 25.59
C PHE A 403 0.64 25.69 24.54
N PRO A 404 0.63 26.33 23.35
CA PRO A 404 1.84 26.34 22.53
C PRO A 404 2.94 27.13 23.25
N ASN A 405 4.18 26.65 23.33
CA ASN A 405 5.30 27.41 23.90
C ASN A 405 5.93 28.33 22.85
N ARG A 406 6.02 27.88 21.60
CA ARG A 406 6.47 28.66 20.45
C ARG A 406 5.33 28.81 19.45
N VAL A 407 5.03 30.04 19.05
CA VAL A 407 4.01 30.35 18.05
C VAL A 407 4.67 31.15 16.92
N VAL A 408 4.52 30.71 15.68
CA VAL A 408 5.00 31.40 14.47
C VAL A 408 3.80 31.63 13.56
N LEU A 409 3.44 32.88 13.31
CA LEU A 409 2.36 33.29 12.42
C LEU A 409 2.94 34.25 11.38
N GLU A 410 3.10 33.81 10.13
CA GLU A 410 3.79 34.61 9.11
C GLU A 410 3.08 34.54 7.76
N ASN A 411 3.01 35.67 7.04
CA ASN A 411 2.53 35.70 5.65
C ASN A 411 1.13 35.09 5.47
N MET A 412 0.14 35.75 6.08
CA MET A 412 -1.29 35.45 5.94
C MET A 412 -2.05 36.75 5.60
N PRO A 413 -1.73 37.40 4.46
CA PRO A 413 -2.23 38.74 4.10
C PRO A 413 -3.74 38.81 3.87
N SER A 414 -4.39 37.71 3.49
CA SER A 414 -5.83 37.67 3.18
C SER A 414 -6.72 37.36 4.38
N LEU A 415 -6.15 37.25 5.59
CA LEU A 415 -6.87 36.79 6.78
C LEU A 415 -7.80 37.89 7.31
N THR A 416 -9.10 37.74 7.11
CA THR A 416 -10.11 38.75 7.49
C THR A 416 -10.99 38.33 8.64
N MET A 417 -11.25 37.02 8.79
CA MET A 417 -12.17 36.50 9.80
C MET A 417 -11.41 35.61 10.79
N VAL A 418 -11.05 36.18 11.94
CA VAL A 418 -10.45 35.44 13.05
C VAL A 418 -11.44 35.39 14.20
N ASN A 419 -11.98 34.21 14.48
CA ASN A 419 -12.84 33.98 15.63
C ASN A 419 -12.21 32.91 16.51
N LEU A 420 -11.28 33.33 17.36
CA LEU A 420 -10.65 32.51 18.39
C LEU A 420 -11.02 33.06 19.77
N ARG A 421 -11.16 32.21 20.78
CA ARG A 421 -11.38 32.65 22.16
C ARG A 421 -10.12 33.32 22.73
N SER A 422 -10.31 34.16 23.76
CA SER A 422 -9.25 34.99 24.37
C SER A 422 -8.07 34.21 24.98
N ASN A 423 -8.22 32.91 25.19
CA ASN A 423 -7.18 32.02 25.70
C ASN A 423 -6.39 31.29 24.60
N ALA A 424 -6.75 31.46 23.32
CA ALA A 424 -5.94 30.97 22.22
C ALA A 424 -4.51 31.55 22.30
N PHE A 425 -3.51 30.71 22.04
CA PHE A 425 -2.08 31.03 22.16
C PHE A 425 -1.61 31.42 23.57
N SER A 426 -2.45 31.26 24.60
CA SER A 426 -1.99 31.48 25.97
C SER A 426 -0.86 30.50 26.33
N TYR A 427 0.03 30.94 27.23
CA TYR A 427 1.26 30.23 27.62
C TYR A 427 2.36 30.15 26.55
N ALA A 428 2.21 30.87 25.43
CA ALA A 428 3.30 31.11 24.48
C ALA A 428 4.44 31.89 25.14
N LYS A 429 5.61 31.28 25.18
CA LYS A 429 6.87 31.85 25.68
C LYS A 429 7.61 32.63 24.59
N SER A 430 7.39 32.28 23.33
CA SER A 430 7.96 32.93 22.16
C SER A 430 6.91 33.05 21.06
N GLN A 431 6.78 34.24 20.48
CA GLN A 431 5.87 34.52 19.38
C GLN A 431 6.61 35.25 18.26
N THR A 432 6.38 34.83 17.01
CA THR A 432 6.83 35.55 15.81
C THR A 432 5.59 35.84 14.97
N VAL A 433 5.27 37.11 14.76
CA VAL A 433 4.09 37.55 14.00
C VAL A 433 4.53 38.53 12.93
N SER A 434 4.31 38.23 11.65
CA SER A 434 4.67 39.12 10.55
C SER A 434 3.74 38.98 9.34
N SER A 435 3.49 40.09 8.63
CA SER A 435 2.69 40.10 7.40
C SER A 435 1.27 39.51 7.56
N ILE A 436 0.59 39.90 8.64
CA ILE A 436 -0.82 39.60 8.91
C ILE A 436 -1.54 40.94 9.10
N TRP A 437 -2.60 41.17 8.32
CA TRP A 437 -3.46 42.36 8.45
C TRP A 437 -4.81 41.94 9.00
N ILE A 438 -4.99 42.05 10.31
CA ILE A 438 -6.31 41.88 10.92
C ILE A 438 -6.99 43.25 10.85
N GLY A 439 -7.99 43.39 9.97
CA GLY A 439 -8.89 44.53 9.99
C GLY A 439 -9.60 44.54 11.35
N VAL A 440 -9.31 45.53 12.17
CA VAL A 440 -9.96 45.72 13.47
C VAL A 440 -11.31 46.37 13.21
N ASP A 441 -12.40 45.66 13.48
CA ASP A 441 -13.71 46.24 13.82
C ASP A 441 -14.17 45.64 15.16
#